data_AF-A0A9D6QZJ8-F1
#
_entry.id   AF-A0A9D6QZJ8-F1
#
_cell.length_a   1.000
_cell.length_b   1.000
_cell.length_c   1.000
_cell.angle_alpha   90.00
_cell.angle_beta   90.00
_cell.angle_gamma   90.00
#
_symmetry.space_group_name_H-M   'P 1'
#
loop_
_entity.id
_entity.type
_entity.pdbx_description
1 polymer ?
#
loop_
_entity_poly.entity_id
_entity_poly.type
_entity_poly.pdbx_seq_one_letter_code
_entity_poly.pdbx_strand_id
1 'polypeptide(L)'
;MNSLKSQTASHNISSPYISRLARIERVTRLTEKERLFNIAIEDGKTLGHAPGQFIMLSIPGFGEAPISVSSPPDKGNMFELCVRAVGNLTNALHNLTKED
;
A
#
# COMPACT_ATOMS: atom_id res chain seq x y z
N MET A 1 31.30 -30.20 25.57
CA MET A 1 31.47 -28.74 25.57
C MET A 1 31.38 -28.20 24.14
N ASN A 2 30.42 -27.30 23.92
CA ASN A 2 30.33 -26.19 22.95
C ASN A 2 30.64 -26.52 21.47
N SER A 3 29.66 -26.76 20.59
CA SER A 3 28.65 -25.82 20.05
C SER A 3 29.23 -24.53 19.48
N LEU A 4 29.49 -24.51 18.18
CA LEU A 4 29.56 -23.32 17.33
C LEU A 4 28.79 -23.61 16.03
N LYS A 5 27.46 -23.71 16.14
CA LYS A 5 26.60 -23.46 14.98
C LYS A 5 26.60 -21.95 14.76
N SER A 6 27.42 -21.49 13.82
CA SER A 6 27.38 -20.12 13.32
C SER A 6 25.94 -19.84 12.84
N GLN A 7 25.22 -19.04 13.61
CA GLN A 7 23.88 -18.58 13.28
C GLN A 7 24.00 -17.67 12.06
N THR A 8 23.61 -18.17 10.89
CA THR A 8 23.30 -17.30 9.76
C THR A 8 21.97 -16.62 10.09
N ALA A 9 22.04 -15.50 10.81
CA ALA A 9 20.88 -14.67 11.07
C ALA A 9 20.37 -14.16 9.72
N SER A 10 19.26 -14.73 9.24
CA SER A 10 18.50 -14.22 8.11
C SER A 10 17.99 -12.82 8.48
N HIS A 11 18.76 -11.79 8.13
CA HIS A 11 18.32 -10.41 8.21
C HIS A 11 17.14 -10.24 7.25
N ASN A 12 15.92 -10.24 7.78
CA ASN A 12 14.75 -9.76 7.05
C ASN A 12 14.94 -8.26 6.83
N ILE A 13 15.44 -7.86 5.67
CA ILE A 13 15.60 -6.45 5.29
C ILE A 13 14.19 -5.86 5.12
N SER A 14 13.68 -5.22 6.19
CA SER A 14 12.46 -4.40 6.12
C SER A 14 12.89 -2.99 5.73
N SER A 15 12.78 -2.65 4.44
CA SER A 15 13.13 -1.33 3.91
C SER A 15 11.88 -0.65 3.35
N PRO A 16 11.68 0.66 3.59
CA PRO A 16 10.57 1.42 2.98
C PRO A 16 10.67 1.54 1.45
N TYR A 17 11.83 1.19 0.88
CA TYR A 17 12.06 1.18 -0.56
C TYR A 17 11.67 -0.15 -1.23
N ILE A 18 11.29 -1.15 -0.45
CA ILE A 18 10.80 -2.42 -0.99
C ILE A 18 9.28 -2.32 -1.10
N SER A 19 8.78 -2.37 -2.34
CA SER A 19 7.34 -2.37 -2.61
C SER A 19 6.69 -3.61 -2.02
N ARG A 20 5.50 -3.42 -1.45
CA ARG A 20 4.64 -4.48 -0.93
C ARG A 20 3.45 -4.62 -1.86
N LEU A 21 3.19 -5.83 -2.33
CA LEU A 21 1.99 -6.11 -3.12
C LEU A 21 0.74 -5.90 -2.26
N ALA A 22 -0.29 -5.37 -2.89
CA ALA A 22 -1.56 -5.07 -2.25
C ALA A 22 -2.67 -5.21 -3.28
N ARG A 23 -3.88 -5.46 -2.80
CA ARG A 23 -5.08 -5.62 -3.64
C ARG A 23 -6.18 -4.68 -3.20
N ILE A 24 -7.07 -4.34 -4.12
CA ILE A 24 -8.25 -3.54 -3.84
C ILE A 24 -9.35 -4.42 -3.25
N GLU A 25 -9.74 -4.16 -2.01
CA GLU A 25 -10.87 -4.84 -1.35
C GLU A 25 -12.21 -4.17 -1.68
N ARG A 26 -12.20 -2.84 -1.80
CA ARG A 26 -13.40 -2.06 -2.09
C ARG A 26 -13.06 -0.71 -2.71
N VAL A 27 -13.90 -0.30 -3.67
CA VAL A 27 -13.86 1.06 -4.24
C VAL A 27 -15.20 1.73 -3.98
N THR A 28 -15.18 2.91 -3.36
CA THR A 28 -16.36 3.74 -3.14
C THR A 28 -16.23 5.03 -3.94
N ARG A 29 -17.21 5.33 -4.79
CA ARG A 29 -17.26 6.62 -5.47
C ARG A 29 -17.72 7.70 -4.49
N LEU A 30 -16.90 8.72 -4.27
CA LEU A 30 -17.23 9.85 -3.41
C LEU A 30 -17.84 11.00 -4.21
N THR A 31 -17.26 11.28 -5.39
CA THR A 31 -17.74 12.32 -6.31
C THR A 31 -17.58 11.84 -7.77
N GLU A 32 -17.69 12.74 -8.75
CA GLU A 32 -17.32 12.45 -10.13
C GLU A 32 -15.84 12.15 -10.33
N LYS A 33 -14.95 12.77 -9.55
CA LYS A 33 -13.50 12.67 -9.73
C LYS A 33 -12.78 11.98 -8.58
N GLU A 34 -13.40 11.85 -7.41
CA GLU A 34 -12.80 11.20 -6.24
C GLU A 34 -13.40 9.81 -5.97
N ARG A 35 -12.51 8.86 -5.70
CA ARG A 35 -12.85 7.53 -5.19
C ARG A 35 -12.04 7.23 -3.93
N LEU A 36 -12.67 6.52 -3.00
CA LEU A 36 -12.03 5.94 -1.83
C LEU A 36 -11.72 4.48 -2.12
N PHE A 37 -10.44 4.15 -2.09
CA PHE A 37 -9.93 2.79 -2.28
C PHE A 37 -9.58 2.21 -0.92
N ASN A 38 -10.19 1.09 -0.57
CA ASN A 38 -9.79 0.27 0.58
C ASN A 38 -8.88 -0.84 0.06
N ILE A 39 -7.66 -0.87 0.57
CA ILE A 39 -6.55 -1.66 0.04
C ILE A 39 -6.06 -2.60 1.14
N ALA A 40 -5.88 -3.88 0.82
CA ALA A 40 -5.28 -4.88 1.70
C ALA A 40 -3.86 -5.22 1.24
N ILE A 41 -2.90 -5.18 2.15
CA ILE A 41 -1.52 -5.59 1.87
C ILE A 41 -1.43 -7.12 1.94
N GLU A 42 -0.86 -7.73 0.90
CA GLU A 42 -0.86 -9.19 0.72
C GLU A 42 0.02 -9.94 1.73
N ASP A 43 1.07 -9.30 2.24
CA ASP A 43 1.94 -9.89 3.27
C ASP A 43 1.27 -10.01 4.65
N GLY A 44 0.02 -9.55 4.78
CA GLY A 44 -0.80 -9.62 5.99
C GLY A 44 -0.33 -8.72 7.13
N LYS A 45 0.69 -7.88 6.91
CA LYS A 45 1.22 -6.97 7.92
C LYS A 45 0.56 -5.61 7.83
N THR A 46 0.52 -4.90 8.94
CA THR A 46 0.08 -3.49 8.98
C THR A 46 0.92 -2.60 8.07
N LEU A 47 0.32 -1.51 7.61
CA LEU A 47 1.04 -0.44 6.93
C LEU A 47 2.03 0.26 7.88
N GLY A 48 1.68 0.35 9.17
CA GLY A 48 2.54 0.97 10.19
C GLY A 48 2.72 2.50 10.02
N HIS A 49 1.77 3.19 9.39
CA HIS A 49 1.84 4.63 9.17
C HIS A 49 1.44 5.43 10.42
N ALA A 50 1.98 6.65 10.53
CA ALA A 50 1.53 7.69 11.45
C ALA A 50 0.59 8.68 10.73
N PRO A 51 -0.23 9.45 11.47
CA PRO A 51 -1.07 10.49 10.89
C PRO A 51 -0.26 11.49 10.05
N GLY A 52 -0.77 11.80 8.85
CA GLY A 52 -0.13 12.74 7.91
C GLY A 52 0.93 12.12 6.99
N GLN A 53 1.23 10.82 7.11
CA GLN A 53 2.13 10.12 6.18
C GLN A 53 1.43 9.74 4.86
N PHE A 54 2.27 9.51 3.86
CA PHE A 54 1.88 9.02 2.54
C PHE A 54 2.62 7.71 2.23
N ILE A 55 2.09 6.97 1.25
CA ILE A 55 2.79 5.86 0.62
C ILE A 55 3.25 6.23 -0.78
N MET A 56 4.27 5.55 -1.29
CA MET A 56 4.56 5.53 -2.73
C MET A 56 3.67 4.46 -3.37
N LEU A 57 2.62 4.90 -4.07
CA LEU A 57 1.77 4.00 -4.84
C LEU A 57 2.39 3.79 -6.23
N SER A 58 2.59 2.54 -6.63
CA SER A 58 3.10 2.16 -7.94
C SER A 58 2.09 1.28 -8.66
N ILE A 59 1.88 1.53 -9.94
CA ILE A 59 1.09 0.65 -10.82
C ILE A 59 1.98 0.31 -12.03
N PRO A 60 2.22 -0.99 -12.32
CA PRO A 60 3.04 -1.40 -13.46
C PRO A 60 2.62 -0.73 -14.76
N GLY A 61 3.56 -0.10 -15.45
CA GLY A 61 3.32 0.63 -16.71
C GLY A 61 2.79 2.06 -16.56
N PHE A 62 2.43 2.50 -15.35
CA PHE A 62 1.88 3.86 -15.11
C PHE A 62 2.73 4.72 -14.15
N GLY A 63 3.82 4.16 -13.62
CA GLY A 63 4.77 4.86 -12.76
C GLY A 63 4.37 4.84 -11.29
N GLU A 64 4.82 5.84 -10.54
CA GLU A 64 4.56 5.96 -9.10
C GLU A 64 4.27 7.40 -8.66
N ALA A 65 3.53 7.55 -7.56
CA ALA A 65 3.30 8.85 -6.96
C ALA A 65 3.08 8.72 -5.44
N PRO A 66 3.42 9.78 -4.66
CA PRO A 66 3.09 9.84 -3.25
C PRO A 66 1.58 10.08 -3.06
N ILE A 67 0.90 9.21 -2.31
CA ILE A 67 -0.53 9.31 -2.00
C ILE A 67 -0.73 9.22 -0.48
N SER A 68 -1.38 10.23 0.10
CA SER A 68 -1.65 10.30 1.54
C SER A 68 -2.64 9.23 1.99
N VAL A 69 -2.35 8.61 3.14
CA VAL A 69 -3.26 7.63 3.75
C VAL A 69 -4.45 8.36 4.37
N SER A 70 -5.66 7.90 4.04
CA SER A 70 -6.93 8.51 4.44
C SER A 70 -7.59 7.81 5.64
N SER A 71 -7.12 6.61 6.00
CA SER A 71 -7.56 5.88 7.20
C SER A 71 -6.65 6.15 8.40
N PRO A 72 -7.17 6.04 9.64
CA PRO A 72 -6.33 6.08 10.83
C PRO A 72 -5.30 4.92 10.84
N PRO A 73 -4.21 5.04 11.62
CA PRO A 73 -3.33 3.91 11.89
C PRO A 73 -4.11 2.75 12.50
N ASP A 74 -3.96 1.55 11.92
CA ASP A 74 -4.62 0.33 12.38
C ASP A 74 -3.63 -0.84 12.49
N LYS A 75 -3.96 -1.82 13.33
CA LYS A 75 -3.20 -3.07 13.49
C LYS A 75 -3.49 -4.08 12.38
N GLY A 76 -4.57 -3.89 11.60
CA GLY A 76 -4.88 -4.71 10.43
C GLY A 76 -3.95 -4.45 9.24
N ASN A 77 -4.14 -5.22 8.17
CA ASN A 77 -3.39 -5.09 6.91
C ASN A 77 -4.11 -4.20 5.88
N MET A 78 -5.16 -3.49 6.29
CA MET A 78 -5.97 -2.64 5.41
C MET A 78 -5.73 -1.17 5.69
N PHE A 79 -5.81 -0.36 4.64
CA PHE A 79 -5.76 1.09 4.73
C PHE A 79 -6.56 1.71 3.57
N GLU A 80 -6.86 3.00 3.67
CA GLU A 80 -7.66 3.70 2.68
C GLU A 80 -6.89 4.82 2.00
N LEU A 81 -7.10 4.97 0.68
CA LEU A 81 -6.61 6.09 -0.12
C LEU A 81 -7.79 6.81 -0.79
N CYS A 82 -7.97 8.09 -0.52
CA CYS A 82 -8.87 8.95 -1.28
C CYS A 82 -8.10 9.57 -2.45
N VAL A 83 -8.44 9.22 -3.68
CA VAL A 83 -7.67 9.61 -4.86
C VAL A 83 -8.56 10.29 -5.90
N ARG A 84 -8.13 11.48 -6.33
CA ARG A 84 -8.70 12.22 -7.46
C ARG A 84 -8.10 11.76 -8.80
N ALA A 85 -8.95 11.49 -9.78
CA ALA A 85 -8.56 11.24 -11.17
C ALA A 85 -8.09 12.54 -11.87
N VAL A 86 -6.77 12.68 -12.06
CA VAL A 86 -6.15 13.89 -12.68
C VAL A 86 -4.94 13.60 -13.56
N GLY A 87 -4.23 12.49 -13.35
CA GLY A 87 -3.00 12.17 -14.06
C GLY A 87 -2.94 10.71 -14.48
N ASN A 88 -1.90 10.32 -15.22
CA ASN A 88 -1.77 8.98 -15.80
C ASN A 88 -1.95 7.86 -14.76
N LEU A 89 -1.21 7.94 -13.65
CA LEU A 89 -1.30 6.96 -12.56
C LEU A 89 -2.68 6.94 -11.89
N THR A 90 -3.23 8.10 -11.54
CA THR A 90 -4.51 8.15 -10.82
C THR A 90 -5.70 7.79 -11.70
N ASN A 91 -5.64 8.07 -13.00
CA ASN A 91 -6.62 7.58 -13.97
C ASN A 91 -6.51 6.05 -14.14
N ALA A 92 -5.30 5.48 -14.15
CA ALA A 92 -5.10 4.04 -14.19
C ALA A 92 -5.67 3.36 -12.94
N LEU A 93 -5.40 3.89 -11.74
CA LEU A 93 -5.99 3.42 -10.49
C LEU A 93 -7.53 3.43 -10.54
N HIS A 94 -8.14 4.45 -11.17
CA HIS A 94 -9.60 4.54 -11.32
C HIS A 94 -10.18 3.51 -12.32
N ASN A 95 -9.36 2.84 -13.11
CA ASN A 95 -9.79 1.73 -13.96
C ASN A 95 -9.68 0.37 -13.28
N LEU A 96 -9.02 0.29 -12.11
CA LEU A 96 -8.93 -0.93 -11.31
C LEU A 96 -10.21 -1.18 -10.52
N THR A 97 -10.45 -2.44 -10.23
CA THR A 97 -11.64 -3.01 -9.58
C THR A 97 -11.24 -3.90 -8.41
N LYS A 98 -12.20 -4.58 -7.78
CA LYS A 98 -11.93 -5.46 -6.64
C LYS A 98 -11.02 -6.61 -7.08
N GLU A 99 -10.07 -6.99 -6.23
CA GLU A 99 -9.03 -8.01 -6.47
C GLU A 99 -7.92 -7.65 -7.46
N ASP A 100 -7.95 -6.46 -8.08
CA ASP A 100 -6.80 -5.89 -8.80
C ASP A 100 -5.72 -5.36 -7.84
#